data_AF-A0A496Z5V1-F1
#
_entry.id   AF-A0A496Z5V1-F1
#
_cell.length_a   1.000
_cell.length_b   1.000
_cell.length_c   1.000
_cell.angle_alpha   90.00
_cell.angle_beta   90.00
_cell.angle_gamma   90.00
#
_symmetry.space_group_name_H-M   'P 1'
#
loop_
_entity.id
_entity.type
_entity.pdbx_description
1 polymer ?
#
loop_
_entity_poly.entity_id
_entity_poly.type
_entity_poly.pdbx_seq_one_letter_code
_entity_poly.pdbx_strand_id
1 'polypeptide(L)'
;NSGSRVTQWATIAQIAAALGVALFVIKAREAATPEMYWWPFFGLFMILFVTTGIGNGSTFRSIPYIFSKELAGPVLGWTSAIAAYGAFIIPKVFGQQIKIGHPEYALYGFAVYYVICLILNWWFYERKNSGIEC
;
A
#
# COMPACT_ATOMS: atom_id res chain seq x y z
N ASN A 1 -0.13 -1.91 21.75
CA ASN A 1 -0.10 -1.33 20.39
C ASN A 1 0.50 -2.35 19.45
N SER A 2 -0.40 -3.16 18.88
CA SER A 2 -0.12 -4.24 17.93
C SER A 2 0.52 -3.73 16.62
N GLY A 3 0.31 -2.46 16.27
CA GLY A 3 0.67 -1.89 14.98
C GLY A 3 -0.54 -1.68 14.06
N SER A 4 -1.70 -2.28 14.33
CA SER A 4 -2.90 -2.18 13.48
C SER A 4 -3.34 -0.74 13.19
N ARG A 5 -3.29 0.15 14.20
CA ARG A 5 -3.65 1.57 14.03
C ARG A 5 -2.72 2.27 13.05
N VAL A 6 -1.42 1.94 13.14
CA VAL A 6 -0.39 2.49 12.26
C VAL A 6 -0.59 1.97 10.84
N THR A 7 -0.89 0.68 10.69
CA THR A 7 -1.26 0.08 9.41
C THR A 7 -2.46 0.79 8.80
N GLN A 8 -3.50 1.07 9.60
CA GLN A 8 -4.71 1.76 9.14
C GLN A 8 -4.39 3.13 8.54
N TRP A 9 -3.66 3.97 9.26
CA TRP A 9 -3.32 5.32 8.79
C TRP A 9 -2.33 5.29 7.62
N ALA A 10 -1.36 4.38 7.64
CA ALA A 10 -0.43 4.20 6.52
C ALA A 10 -1.18 3.81 5.24
N THR A 11 -2.13 2.88 5.32
CA THR A 11 -2.92 2.44 4.17
C THR A 11 -3.86 3.53 3.66
N ILE A 12 -4.47 4.35 4.53
CA ILE A 12 -5.24 5.53 4.09
C ILE A 12 -4.34 6.50 3.29
N ALA A 13 -3.13 6.76 3.79
CA ALA A 13 -2.19 7.63 3.09
C ALA A 13 -1.73 7.02 1.75
N GLN A 14 -1.54 5.70 1.67
CA GLN A 14 -1.22 5.01 0.42
C GLN A 14 -2.35 5.13 -0.61
N ILE A 15 -3.62 5.00 -0.20
CA ILE A 15 -4.78 5.18 -1.10
C ILE A 15 -4.80 6.60 -1.64
N ALA A 16 -4.72 7.60 -0.75
CA ALA A 16 -4.73 9.01 -1.14
C ALA A 16 -3.56 9.35 -2.08
N ALA A 17 -2.36 8.85 -1.78
CA ALA A 17 -1.19 9.09 -2.61
C ALA A 17 -1.29 8.38 -3.97
N ALA A 18 -1.76 7.12 -4.04
CA ALA A 18 -1.95 6.41 -5.30
C ALA A 18 -2.96 7.11 -6.23
N LEU A 19 -4.10 7.55 -5.68
CA LEU A 19 -5.10 8.32 -6.43
C LEU A 19 -4.56 9.70 -6.85
N GLY A 20 -3.76 10.34 -5.98
CA GLY A 20 -3.09 11.59 -6.31
C GLY A 20 -2.10 11.44 -7.46
N VAL A 21 -1.26 10.39 -7.44
CA VAL A 21 -0.34 10.09 -8.54
C VAL A 21 -1.14 9.86 -9.82
N ALA A 22 -2.23 9.10 -9.77
CA ALA A 22 -3.07 8.84 -10.93
C ALA A 22 -3.62 10.14 -11.53
N LEU A 23 -4.08 11.06 -10.68
CA LEU A 23 -4.54 12.38 -11.10
C LEU A 23 -3.45 13.19 -11.80
N PHE A 24 -2.24 13.24 -11.24
CA PHE A 24 -1.14 14.00 -11.85
C PHE A 24 -0.60 13.36 -13.12
N VAL A 25 -0.65 12.03 -13.24
CA VAL A 25 -0.33 11.30 -14.46
C VAL A 25 -1.30 11.65 -15.59
N ILE A 26 -2.60 11.70 -15.32
CA ILE A 26 -3.61 12.10 -16.31
C ILE A 26 -3.38 13.56 -16.72
N LYS A 27 -3.19 14.47 -15.76
CA LYS A 27 -2.92 15.89 -16.04
C LYS A 27 -1.66 16.10 -16.87
N ALA A 28 -0.60 15.35 -16.58
CA ALA A 28 0.65 15.44 -17.35
C ALA A 28 0.45 14.93 -18.78
N ARG A 29 -0.30 13.84 -18.98
CA ARG A 29 -0.56 13.28 -20.32
C ARG A 29 -1.26 14.27 -21.25
N GLU A 30 -2.17 15.09 -20.72
CA GLU A 30 -2.98 16.03 -21.50
C GLU A 30 -2.34 17.43 -21.64
N ALA A 31 -1.26 17.70 -20.92
CA ALA A 31 -0.64 19.02 -20.88
C ALA A 31 0.40 19.23 -21.97
N ALA A 32 0.49 20.47 -22.49
CA ALA A 32 1.56 20.90 -23.38
C ALA A 32 2.94 20.97 -22.69
N THR A 33 2.94 21.16 -21.36
CA THR A 33 4.14 21.28 -20.50
C THR A 33 4.06 20.28 -19.34
N PRO A 34 4.18 18.95 -19.59
CA PRO A 34 4.00 17.91 -18.58
C PRO A 34 4.96 18.00 -17.38
N GLU A 35 6.15 18.59 -17.57
CA GLU A 35 7.18 18.77 -16.56
C GLU A 35 6.72 19.57 -15.34
N MET A 36 5.69 20.42 -15.49
CA MET A 36 5.10 21.17 -14.36
C MET A 36 4.52 20.24 -13.28
N TYR A 37 4.15 19.01 -13.64
CA TYR A 37 3.59 18.02 -12.73
C TYR A 37 4.63 17.09 -12.10
N TRP A 38 5.92 17.27 -12.42
CA TRP A 38 6.99 16.45 -11.88
C TRP A 38 7.05 16.50 -10.34
N TRP A 39 7.05 17.69 -9.76
CA TRP A 39 7.15 17.86 -8.31
C TRP A 39 5.99 17.25 -7.52
N PRO A 40 4.71 17.50 -7.87
CA PRO A 40 3.61 16.83 -7.18
C PRO A 40 3.60 15.31 -7.41
N PHE A 41 3.94 14.84 -8.61
CA PHE A 41 4.10 13.41 -8.89
C PHE A 41 5.16 12.78 -7.98
N PHE A 42 6.36 13.37 -7.93
CA PHE A 42 7.48 12.89 -7.14
C PHE A 42 7.16 12.91 -5.65
N GLY A 43 6.58 14.01 -5.15
CA GLY A 43 6.21 14.13 -3.74
C GLY A 43 5.21 13.05 -3.30
N LEU A 44 4.20 12.76 -4.11
CA LEU A 44 3.24 11.69 -3.81
C LEU A 44 3.85 10.30 -3.90
N PHE A 45 4.78 10.07 -4.84
CA PHE A 45 5.55 8.84 -4.86
C PHE A 45 6.40 8.69 -3.59
N MET A 46 7.06 9.74 -3.11
CA MET A 46 7.79 9.69 -1.84
C MET A 46 6.87 9.35 -0.66
N ILE A 47 5.66 9.91 -0.63
CA ILE A 47 4.65 9.54 0.37
C ILE A 47 4.31 8.05 0.26
N LEU A 48 4.07 7.50 -0.95
CA LEU A 48 3.84 6.07 -1.15
C LEU A 48 5.00 5.22 -0.60
N PHE A 49 6.24 5.58 -0.90
CA PHE A 49 7.41 4.83 -0.44
C PHE A 49 7.55 4.85 1.09
N VAL A 50 7.44 6.04 1.71
CA VAL A 50 7.54 6.20 3.16
C VAL A 50 6.42 5.45 3.88
N THR A 51 5.18 5.63 3.43
CA THR A 51 4.01 4.98 4.03
C THR A 51 4.02 3.46 3.82
N THR A 52 4.59 2.97 2.72
CA THR A 52 4.83 1.53 2.53
C THR A 52 5.84 0.98 3.54
N GLY A 53 6.93 1.71 3.80
CA GLY A 53 7.89 1.33 4.84
C GLY A 53 7.26 1.27 6.24
N ILE A 54 6.49 2.30 6.59
CA ILE A 54 5.74 2.37 7.87
C ILE A 54 4.72 1.21 7.97
N GLY A 55 3.95 0.99 6.90
CA GLY A 55 2.96 -0.08 6.80
C GLY A 55 3.59 -1.45 7.04
N ASN A 56 4.67 -1.78 6.31
CA ASN A 56 5.38 -3.05 6.46
C ASN A 56 5.89 -3.28 7.89
N GLY A 57 6.52 -2.26 8.48
CA GLY A 57 7.00 -2.35 9.87
C GLY A 57 5.87 -2.58 10.88
N SER A 58 4.73 -1.91 10.69
CA SER A 58 3.55 -2.07 11.55
C SER A 58 2.90 -3.46 11.43
N THR A 59 2.81 -4.00 10.21
CA THR A 59 2.28 -5.35 9.97
C THR A 59 3.19 -6.42 10.56
N PHE A 60 4.51 -6.30 10.39
CA PHE A 60 5.47 -7.23 10.99
C PHE A 60 5.46 -7.20 12.52
N ARG A 61 5.19 -6.03 13.11
CA ARG A 61 4.98 -5.90 14.56
C ARG A 61 3.70 -6.59 15.03
N SER A 62 2.67 -6.66 14.19
CA SER A 62 1.38 -7.27 14.53
C SER A 62 1.49 -8.80 14.65
N ILE A 63 2.35 -9.44 13.86
CA ILE A 63 2.48 -10.91 13.85
C ILE A 63 2.83 -11.51 15.23
N PRO A 64 3.92 -11.11 15.92
CA PRO A 64 4.22 -11.63 17.25
C PRO A 64 3.27 -11.14 18.35
N TYR A 65 2.42 -10.16 18.04
CA TYR A 65 1.35 -9.73 18.95
C TYR A 65 0.14 -10.67 18.88
N ILE A 66 -0.17 -11.19 17.67
CA ILE A 66 -1.33 -12.03 17.40
C ILE A 66 -1.03 -13.51 17.64
N PHE A 67 0.16 -13.97 17.26
CA PHE A 67 0.54 -15.38 17.29
C PHE A 67 1.43 -15.71 18.49
N SER A 68 1.37 -16.95 18.98
CA SER A 68 2.28 -17.44 20.01
C SER A 68 3.74 -17.42 19.52
N LYS A 69 4.70 -17.45 20.45
CA LYS A 69 6.13 -17.36 20.12
C LYS A 69 6.59 -18.44 19.15
N GLU A 70 6.02 -19.64 19.26
CA GLU A 70 6.34 -20.80 18.42
C GLU A 70 5.85 -20.62 16.98
N LEU A 71 4.74 -19.87 16.78
CA LEU A 71 4.13 -19.65 15.48
C LEU A 71 4.53 -18.33 14.82
N ALA A 72 4.94 -17.33 15.61
CA ALA A 72 5.25 -15.99 15.10
C ALA A 72 6.36 -16.01 14.02
N GLY A 73 7.43 -16.77 14.23
CA GLY A 73 8.52 -16.93 13.27
C GLY A 73 8.07 -17.58 11.95
N PRO A 74 7.47 -18.79 12.00
CA PRO A 74 6.91 -19.45 10.81
C PRO A 74 5.89 -18.60 10.04
N VAL A 75 4.96 -17.94 10.74
CA VAL A 75 3.93 -17.08 10.13
C VAL A 75 4.58 -15.86 9.46
N LEU A 76 5.55 -15.22 10.12
CA LEU A 76 6.31 -14.11 9.53
C LEU A 76 7.04 -14.55 8.25
N GLY A 77 7.69 -15.72 8.27
CA GLY A 77 8.39 -16.26 7.10
C GLY A 77 7.44 -16.53 5.93
N TRP A 78 6.34 -17.22 6.17
CA TRP A 78 5.36 -17.56 5.13
C TRP A 78 4.68 -16.30 4.55
N THR A 79 4.26 -15.37 5.40
CA THR A 79 3.66 -14.10 4.94
C THR A 79 4.65 -13.24 4.15
N SER A 80 5.91 -13.19 4.57
CA SER A 80 6.98 -12.48 3.84
C SER A 80 7.27 -13.10 2.47
N ALA A 81 7.24 -14.43 2.36
CA ALA A 81 7.43 -15.12 1.09
C ALA A 81 6.33 -14.75 0.08
N ILE A 82 5.07 -14.64 0.52
CA ILE A 82 3.98 -14.18 -0.33
C ILE A 82 4.14 -12.70 -0.69
N ALA A 83 4.48 -11.86 0.29
CA ALA A 83 4.68 -10.43 0.06
C ALA A 83 5.78 -10.14 -0.98
N ALA A 84 6.82 -10.99 -1.04
CA ALA A 84 7.92 -10.85 -2.00
C ALA A 84 7.45 -10.92 -3.47
N TYR A 85 6.37 -11.64 -3.79
CA TYR A 85 5.82 -11.65 -5.15
C TYR A 85 5.35 -10.26 -5.61
N GLY A 86 5.03 -9.36 -4.67
CA GLY A 86 4.68 -7.97 -4.99
C GLY A 86 5.76 -7.23 -5.77
N ALA A 87 7.04 -7.52 -5.50
CA ALA A 87 8.18 -6.91 -6.20
C ALA A 87 8.24 -7.30 -7.70
N PHE A 88 7.64 -8.43 -8.08
CA PHE A 88 7.50 -8.84 -9.47
C PHE A 88 6.19 -8.35 -10.10
N ILE A 89 5.08 -8.47 -9.36
CA ILE A 89 3.74 -8.16 -9.87
C ILE A 89 3.58 -6.66 -10.13
N ILE A 90 4.00 -5.81 -9.19
CA ILE A 90 3.80 -4.35 -9.28
C ILE A 90 4.49 -3.77 -10.52
N PRO A 91 5.81 -3.97 -10.76
CA PRO A 91 6.48 -3.42 -11.93
C PRO A 91 5.94 -3.99 -13.25
N LYS A 92 5.50 -5.26 -13.26
CA LYS A 92 4.91 -5.89 -14.44
C LYS A 92 3.58 -5.25 -14.81
N VAL A 93 2.65 -5.13 -13.87
CA VAL A 93 1.34 -4.50 -14.09
C VAL A 93 1.52 -3.04 -14.48
N PHE A 94 2.36 -2.30 -13.75
CA PHE A 94 2.61 -0.89 -14.02
C PHE A 94 3.24 -0.69 -15.41
N GLY A 95 4.27 -1.48 -15.75
CA GLY A 95 4.93 -1.45 -17.05
C GLY A 95 4.01 -1.86 -18.21
N GLN A 96 3.09 -2.80 -17.99
CA GLN A 96 2.06 -3.13 -18.97
C GLN A 96 1.16 -1.92 -19.22
N GLN A 97 0.62 -1.29 -18.17
CA GLN A 97 -0.28 -0.14 -18.29
C GLN A 97 0.39 1.09 -18.94
N ILE A 98 1.68 1.31 -18.68
CA ILE A 98 2.47 2.33 -19.39
C ILE A 98 2.49 2.06 -20.91
N LYS A 99 2.72 0.82 -21.33
CA LYS A 99 2.77 0.47 -22.77
C LYS A 99 1.45 0.69 -23.50
N ILE A 100 0.33 0.54 -22.80
CA ILE A 100 -1.02 0.79 -23.33
C ILE A 100 -1.43 2.26 -23.23
N GLY A 101 -0.58 3.13 -22.68
CA GLY A 101 -0.83 4.58 -22.58
C GLY A 101 -1.70 5.00 -21.39
N HIS A 102 -2.09 4.06 -20.52
CA HIS A 102 -2.98 4.29 -19.37
C HIS A 102 -2.37 3.86 -18.02
N PRO A 103 -1.19 4.39 -17.62
CA PRO A 103 -0.56 4.07 -16.34
C PRO A 103 -1.45 4.32 -15.10
N GLU A 104 -2.42 5.22 -15.20
CA GLU A 104 -3.41 5.48 -14.15
C GLU A 104 -4.23 4.23 -13.76
N TYR A 105 -4.46 3.31 -14.70
CA TYR A 105 -5.22 2.08 -14.42
C TYR A 105 -4.49 1.15 -13.46
N ALA A 106 -3.15 1.10 -13.52
CA ALA A 106 -2.37 0.36 -12.53
C ALA A 106 -2.53 1.00 -11.13
N LEU A 107 -2.51 2.32 -11.04
CA LEU A 107 -2.66 3.06 -9.78
C LEU A 107 -4.06 2.88 -9.18
N TYR A 108 -5.10 2.87 -10.00
CA TYR A 108 -6.45 2.53 -9.54
C TYR A 108 -6.53 1.08 -9.04
N GLY A 109 -5.90 0.13 -9.74
CA GLY A 109 -5.78 -1.25 -9.26
C GLY A 109 -5.08 -1.35 -7.90
N PHE A 110 -3.98 -0.62 -7.71
CA PHE A 110 -3.28 -0.56 -6.42
C PHE A 110 -4.12 0.10 -5.33
N ALA A 111 -4.83 1.18 -5.65
CA ALA A 111 -5.73 1.84 -4.69
C ALA A 111 -6.86 0.91 -4.25
N VAL A 112 -7.47 0.14 -5.17
CA VAL A 112 -8.47 -0.88 -4.82
C VAL A 112 -7.88 -1.95 -3.90
N TYR A 113 -6.67 -2.44 -4.20
CA TYR A 113 -5.97 -3.37 -3.33
C TYR A 113 -5.75 -2.80 -1.92
N TYR A 114 -5.31 -1.54 -1.82
CA TYR A 114 -5.14 -0.87 -0.53
C TYR A 114 -6.47 -0.67 0.21
N VAL A 115 -7.58 -0.38 -0.47
CA VAL A 115 -8.91 -0.32 0.15
C VAL A 115 -9.31 -1.68 0.73
N ILE A 116 -9.05 -2.77 0.01
CA ILE A 116 -9.29 -4.12 0.52
C ILE A 116 -8.45 -4.37 1.79
N CYS A 117 -7.16 -4.04 1.77
CA CYS A 117 -6.29 -4.15 2.94
C CYS A 117 -6.79 -3.30 4.11
N LEU A 118 -7.27 -2.09 3.84
CA LEU A 118 -7.82 -1.18 4.85
C LEU A 118 -9.06 -1.77 5.53
N ILE A 119 -9.97 -2.35 4.74
CA ILE A 119 -11.17 -3.01 5.24
C ILE A 119 -10.81 -4.25 6.06
N LEU A 120 -9.87 -5.07 5.57
CA LEU A 120 -9.41 -6.26 6.28
C LEU A 120 -8.75 -5.91 7.62
N ASN A 121 -7.84 -4.93 7.63
CA ASN A 121 -7.18 -4.49 8.85
C ASN A 121 -8.19 -3.95 9.87
N TRP A 122 -9.16 -3.16 9.39
CA TRP A 122 -10.23 -2.67 10.26
C TRP A 122 -11.09 -3.80 10.81
N TRP A 123 -11.58 -4.70 9.95
CA TRP A 123 -12.53 -5.74 10.34
C TRP A 123 -11.95 -6.72 11.36
N PHE A 124 -10.71 -7.14 11.15
CA PHE A 124 -10.04 -8.18 11.96
C PHE A 124 -9.25 -7.64 13.15
N TYR A 125 -8.78 -6.39 13.11
CA TYR A 125 -7.89 -5.87 14.15
C TYR A 125 -8.41 -4.60 14.83
N GLU A 126 -8.74 -3.55 14.06
CA GLU A 126 -9.03 -2.22 14.64
C GLU A 126 -10.47 -2.02 15.15
N ARG A 127 -11.43 -2.78 14.63
CA ARG A 127 -12.85 -2.65 14.98
C ARG A 127 -13.08 -3.00 16.45
N LYS A 128 -13.93 -2.22 17.13
CA LYS A 128 -14.41 -2.56 18.49
C LYS A 128 -14.97 -3.99 18.49
N ASN A 129 -14.56 -4.81 19.46
CA ASN A 129 -14.90 -6.24 19.58
C ASN A 129 -14.28 -7.14 18.49
N SER A 130 -13.09 -6.81 17.98
CA SER A 130 -12.31 -7.69 17.09
C SER A 130 -11.78 -8.97 17.77
N GLY A 131 -11.85 -9.05 19.11
CA GLY A 131 -11.29 -10.16 19.89
C GLY A 131 -9.76 -10.09 20.03
N ILE A 132 -9.11 -9.12 19.38
CA ILE A 132 -7.68 -8.82 19.49
C ILE A 132 -7.57 -7.35 19.91
N GLU A 133 -7.31 -7.10 21.20
CA GLU A 133 -7.15 -5.73 21.70
C GLU A 133 -5.81 -5.15 21.21
N CYS A 134 -5.86 -4.41 20.09
CA CYS A 134 -4.68 -3.85 19.44
C CYS A 134 -4.16 -2.53 20.06
#